data_AF-R7VDJ8-F1
#
_entry.id   AF-R7VDJ8-F1
#
_cell.length_a   1.000
_cell.length_b   1.000
_cell.length_c   1.000
_cell.angle_alpha   90.00
_cell.angle_beta   90.00
_cell.angle_gamma   90.00
#
_symmetry.space_group_name_H-M   'P 1'
#
loop_
_entity.id
_entity.type
_entity.pdbx_description
1 polymer ?
#
loop_
_entity_poly.entity_id
_entity_poly.type
_entity_poly.pdbx_seq_one_letter_code
_entity_poly.pdbx_strand_id
1 'polypeptide(L)'
;NGNNTNPNNISRTYAKGNNTNPNNISRTYAKGNNTNPNNISRTYAKGNNTNPNNISRTYAKGNNTNPNNISRTYAKGNNTNRNNISRTYANGNNTNPNNISRTYAKGNNTNRNNISRTYAKGNNTNRNCV
;
A
#
# COMPACT_ATOMS: atom_id res chain seq x y z
N ASN A 1 -10.34 -22.93 11.36
CA ASN A 1 -8.95 -23.11 10.86
C ASN A 1 -8.61 -22.05 9.82
N GLY A 2 -8.02 -20.93 10.24
CA GLY A 2 -7.54 -19.91 9.30
C GLY A 2 -6.08 -20.16 8.95
N ASN A 3 -5.79 -20.60 7.73
CA ASN A 3 -4.41 -20.89 7.32
C ASN A 3 -3.60 -19.59 7.31
N ASN A 4 -2.54 -19.55 8.12
CA ASN A 4 -1.54 -18.48 8.10
C ASN A 4 -0.35 -18.91 7.23
N THR A 5 0.19 -18.00 6.41
CA THR A 5 1.34 -18.29 5.56
C THR A 5 2.43 -17.24 5.76
N ASN A 6 3.65 -17.70 6.06
CA ASN A 6 4.78 -16.83 6.41
C ASN A 6 6.08 -17.26 5.72
N PRO A 7 6.17 -17.18 4.38
CA PRO A 7 7.40 -17.52 3.68
C PRO A 7 8.48 -16.47 3.96
N ASN A 8 9.72 -16.91 4.10
CA ASN A 8 10.86 -16.07 4.46
C ASN A 8 12.10 -16.43 3.66
N ASN A 9 12.94 -15.44 3.33
CA ASN A 9 14.27 -15.63 2.70
C ASN A 9 14.26 -16.47 1.42
N ILE A 10 13.36 -16.17 0.48
CA ILE A 10 13.27 -16.85 -0.82
C ILE A 10 13.21 -15.87 -1.98
N SER A 11 13.55 -16.32 -3.19
CA SER A 11 13.55 -15.45 -4.37
C SER A 11 12.13 -15.05 -4.80
N ARG A 12 11.19 -15.99 -4.78
CA ARG A 12 9.80 -15.77 -5.20
C ARG A 12 8.83 -16.55 -4.33
N THR A 13 7.67 -15.97 -4.06
CA THR A 13 6.62 -16.67 -3.33
C THR A 13 5.21 -16.35 -3.80
N TYR A 14 4.34 -17.34 -3.64
CA TYR A 14 2.89 -17.21 -3.67
C TYR A 14 2.35 -17.62 -2.31
N ALA A 15 1.84 -16.67 -1.54
CA ALA A 15 1.27 -16.89 -0.21
C ALA A 15 -0.24 -16.69 -0.26
N LYS A 16 -1.01 -17.70 0.15
CA LYS A 16 -2.48 -17.65 0.22
C LYS A 16 -2.97 -18.22 1.55
N GLY A 17 -3.79 -17.45 2.25
CA GLY A 17 -4.33 -17.83 3.55
C GLY A 17 -5.23 -16.75 4.12
N ASN A 18 -5.76 -16.92 5.33
CA ASN A 18 -6.48 -15.84 6.00
C ASN A 18 -5.51 -14.70 6.35
N ASN A 19 -4.32 -15.05 6.83
CA ASN A 19 -3.23 -14.13 7.10
C ASN A 19 -2.00 -14.53 6.26
N THR A 20 -1.34 -13.55 5.65
CA THR A 20 -0.13 -13.78 4.84
C THR A 20 0.93 -12.73 5.17
N ASN A 21 2.12 -13.15 5.62
CA ASN A 21 3.17 -12.25 6.12
C ASN A 21 4.56 -12.50 5.46
N PRO A 22 4.67 -12.54 4.13
CA PRO A 22 5.94 -12.84 3.45
C PRO A 22 7.04 -11.81 3.78
N ASN A 23 8.26 -12.27 4.04
CA ASN A 23 9.37 -11.41 4.51
C ASN A 23 10.70 -11.72 3.80
N ASN A 24 11.50 -10.69 3.49
CA ASN A 24 12.83 -10.83 2.86
C ASN A 24 12.78 -11.63 1.54
N ILE A 25 11.96 -11.18 0.58
CA ILE A 25 11.74 -11.89 -0.68
C ILE A 25 11.92 -10.93 -1.86
N SER A 26 12.48 -11.39 -2.98
CA SER A 26 12.64 -10.52 -4.16
C SER A 26 11.30 -10.23 -4.84
N ARG A 27 10.42 -11.23 -4.99
CA ARG A 27 9.07 -11.08 -5.56
C ARG A 27 7.99 -11.85 -4.82
N THR A 28 6.91 -11.16 -4.47
CA THR A 28 5.83 -11.73 -3.67
C THR A 28 4.46 -11.50 -4.31
N TYR A 29 3.67 -12.57 -4.36
CA TYR A 29 2.21 -12.49 -4.49
C TYR A 29 1.57 -12.97 -3.20
N ALA A 30 0.82 -12.10 -2.51
CA ALA A 30 0.15 -12.38 -1.26
C ALA A 30 -1.36 -12.16 -1.39
N LYS A 31 -2.16 -13.17 -1.01
CA LYS A 31 -3.63 -13.10 -1.05
C LYS A 31 -4.24 -13.63 0.24
N GLY A 32 -5.02 -12.81 0.92
CA GLY A 32 -5.70 -13.22 2.15
C GLY A 32 -6.65 -12.17 2.71
N ASN A 33 -7.23 -12.40 3.88
CA ASN A 33 -8.01 -11.35 4.55
C ASN A 33 -7.06 -10.24 5.02
N ASN A 34 -5.93 -10.61 5.62
CA ASN A 34 -4.85 -9.70 6.00
C ASN A 34 -3.55 -10.08 5.28
N THR A 35 -2.90 -9.08 4.67
CA THR A 35 -1.62 -9.28 3.96
C THR A 35 -0.60 -8.25 4.42
N ASN A 36 0.51 -8.70 5.00
CA ASN A 36 1.56 -7.83 5.55
C ASN A 36 2.95 -8.21 5.00
N PRO A 37 3.21 -7.97 3.71
CA PRO A 37 4.52 -8.23 3.11
C PRO A 37 5.57 -7.21 3.58
N ASN A 38 6.76 -7.68 3.95
CA ASN A 38 7.83 -6.85 4.51
C ASN A 38 9.19 -7.09 3.85
N ASN A 39 10.01 -6.05 3.68
CA ASN A 39 11.37 -6.13 3.14
C ASN A 39 11.44 -6.88 1.79
N ILE A 40 10.68 -6.40 0.81
CA ILE A 40 10.54 -7.07 -0.50
C ILE A 40 10.88 -6.11 -1.65
N SER A 41 11.48 -6.58 -2.74
CA SER A 41 11.72 -5.70 -3.89
C SER A 41 10.44 -5.40 -4.69
N ARG A 42 9.60 -6.43 -4.92
CA ARG A 42 8.32 -6.28 -5.65
C ARG A 42 7.19 -7.09 -5.02
N THR A 43 6.07 -6.42 -4.77
CA THR A 43 4.91 -7.03 -4.08
C THR A 43 3.62 -6.78 -4.83
N TYR A 44 2.82 -7.85 -4.98
CA TYR A 44 1.39 -7.79 -5.23
C TYR A 44 0.65 -8.32 -4.00
N ALA A 45 -0.15 -7.48 -3.35
CA ALA A 45 -0.91 -7.81 -2.16
C ALA A 45 -2.40 -7.57 -2.38
N LYS A 46 -3.23 -8.59 -2.11
CA LYS A 46 -4.69 -8.50 -2.24
C LYS A 46 -5.38 -9.05 -1.00
N GLY A 47 -6.26 -8.24 -0.38
CA GLY A 47 -7.02 -8.68 0.78
C GLY A 47 -8.04 -7.68 1.27
N ASN A 48 -8.65 -7.92 2.43
CA ASN A 48 -9.47 -6.90 3.09
C ASN A 48 -8.58 -5.79 3.65
N ASN A 49 -7.50 -6.19 4.33
CA ASN A 49 -6.47 -5.29 4.83
C ASN A 49 -5.11 -5.64 4.20
N THR A 50 -4.43 -4.63 3.67
CA THR A 50 -3.10 -4.80 3.07
C THR A 50 -2.12 -3.77 3.63
N ASN A 51 -1.05 -4.21 4.29
CA ASN A 51 -0.06 -3.34 4.95
C ASN A 51 1.37 -3.67 4.48
N PRO A 52 1.73 -3.33 3.24
CA PRO A 52 3.08 -3.53 2.72
C PRO A 52 4.07 -2.53 3.34
N ASN A 53 5.23 -3.02 3.80
CA ASN A 53 6.25 -2.21 4.48
C ASN A 53 7.67 -2.44 3.93
N ASN A 54 8.45 -1.37 3.77
CA ASN A 54 9.84 -1.43 3.29
C ASN A 54 9.97 -2.16 1.94
N ILE A 55 9.26 -1.67 0.91
CA ILE A 55 9.20 -2.32 -0.40
C ILE A 55 9.60 -1.35 -1.51
N SER A 56 10.35 -1.78 -2.52
CA SER A 56 10.71 -0.88 -3.64
C SER A 56 9.51 -0.61 -4.56
N ARG A 57 8.71 -1.64 -4.88
CA ARG A 57 7.51 -1.52 -5.73
C ARG A 57 6.34 -2.33 -5.20
N THR A 58 5.21 -1.67 -5.00
CA THR A 58 4.01 -2.29 -4.42
C THR A 58 2.77 -2.05 -5.27
N TYR A 59 2.01 -3.12 -5.51
CA TYR A 59 0.59 -3.07 -5.88
C TYR A 59 -0.24 -3.63 -4.72
N ALA A 60 -1.08 -2.80 -4.12
CA ALA A 60 -1.93 -3.17 -2.99
C ALA A 60 -3.41 -2.96 -3.33
N LYS A 61 -4.25 -3.97 -3.12
CA LYS A 61 -5.69 -3.90 -3.34
C LYS A 61 -6.46 -4.46 -2.15
N GLY A 62 -7.35 -3.65 -1.57
CA GLY A 62 -8.22 -4.11 -0.49
C GLY A 62 -9.25 -3.10 -0.05
N ASN A 63 -9.98 -3.37 1.03
CA ASN A 63 -10.87 -2.37 1.63
C ASN A 63 -10.04 -1.29 2.32
N ASN A 64 -9.04 -1.71 3.09
CA ASN A 64 -8.06 -0.84 3.72
C ASN A 64 -6.66 -1.16 3.19
N THR A 65 -5.94 -0.13 2.75
CA THR A 65 -4.56 -0.27 2.27
C THR A 65 -3.66 0.73 3.00
N ASN A 66 -2.62 0.25 3.67
CA ASN A 66 -1.68 1.07 4.42
C ASN A 66 -0.21 0.81 4.01
N PRO A 67 0.23 1.27 2.82
CA PRO A 67 1.63 1.17 2.40
C PRO A 67 2.53 2.13 3.19
N ASN A 68 3.68 1.63 3.66
CA ASN A 68 4.67 2.42 4.42
C ASN A 68 6.10 2.20 3.90
N ASN A 69 6.90 3.27 3.84
CA ASN A 69 8.31 3.24 3.43
C ASN A 69 8.52 2.55 2.07
N ILE A 70 7.92 3.11 1.01
CA ILE A 70 7.95 2.51 -0.32
C ILE A 70 8.45 3.49 -1.38
N SER A 71 9.25 3.04 -2.34
CA SER A 71 9.68 3.93 -3.44
C SER A 71 8.56 4.19 -4.44
N ARG A 72 7.80 3.15 -4.84
CA ARG A 72 6.68 3.26 -5.78
C ARG A 72 5.48 2.43 -5.36
N THR A 73 4.33 3.07 -5.22
CA THR A 73 3.09 2.39 -4.81
C THR A 73 1.94 2.64 -5.79
N TYR A 74 1.18 1.59 -6.07
CA TYR A 74 -0.19 1.65 -6.55
C TYR A 74 -1.10 1.05 -5.49
N ALA A 75 -2.04 1.83 -4.96
CA ALA A 75 -2.97 1.39 -3.93
C ALA A 75 -4.42 1.62 -4.35
N LYS A 76 -5.27 0.61 -4.19
CA LYS A 76 -6.71 0.70 -4.47
C LYS A 76 -7.52 0.15 -3.30
N GLY A 77 -8.41 0.96 -2.75
CA GLY A 77 -9.31 0.54 -1.70
C GLY A 77 -10.25 1.62 -1.19
N ASN A 78 -11.21 1.26 -0.34
CA ASN A 78 -12.14 2.25 0.24
C ASN A 78 -11.37 3.28 1.07
N ASN A 79 -10.43 2.81 1.90
CA ASN A 79 -9.52 3.66 2.67
C ASN A 79 -8.08 3.36 2.28
N THR A 80 -7.32 4.41 1.98
CA THR A 80 -5.89 4.31 1.61
C THR A 80 -5.06 5.31 2.40
N ASN A 81 -4.35 4.84 3.42
CA ASN A 81 -3.40 5.67 4.18
C ASN A 81 -1.98 5.36 3.71
N ARG A 82 -1.11 6.37 3.58
CA ARG A 82 0.23 6.17 3.03
C ARG A 82 1.22 7.03 3.76
N ASN A 83 2.39 6.49 4.04
CA ASN A 83 3.45 7.22 4.71
C ASN A 83 4.81 6.94 4.07
N ASN A 84 5.64 7.99 3.96
CA ASN A 84 7.02 7.92 3.48
C ASN A 84 7.14 7.22 2.11
N ILE A 85 6.55 7.81 1.08
CA ILE A 85 6.55 7.23 -0.27
C ILE A 85 7.18 8.20 -1.28
N SER A 86 8.03 7.73 -2.19
CA SER A 86 8.58 8.65 -3.21
C SER A 86 7.56 8.95 -4.32
N ARG A 87 6.85 7.92 -4.81
CA ARG A 87 5.81 8.06 -5.84
C ARG A 87 4.60 7.20 -5.52
N THR A 88 3.41 7.80 -5.59
CA THR A 88 2.18 7.02 -5.41
C THR A 88 1.08 7.34 -6.39
N TYR A 89 0.35 6.30 -6.78
CA TYR A 89 -0.99 6.36 -7.33
C TYR A 89 -1.97 5.74 -6.33
N ALA A 90 -3.04 6.45 -5.98
CA ALA A 90 -4.09 5.92 -5.12
C ALA A 90 -5.48 6.18 -5.69
N ASN A 91 -6.37 5.21 -5.52
CA ASN A 91 -7.77 5.32 -5.86
C ASN A 91 -8.65 4.73 -4.77
N GLY A 92 -9.55 5.53 -4.18
CA GLY A 92 -10.41 5.10 -3.08
C GLY A 92 -11.50 6.07 -2.72
N ASN A 93 -12.30 5.78 -1.68
CA ASN A 93 -13.26 6.76 -1.16
C ASN A 93 -12.54 7.80 -0.29
N ASN A 94 -11.65 7.33 0.59
CA ASN A 94 -10.81 8.16 1.44
C ASN A 94 -9.33 7.87 1.16
N THR A 95 -8.54 8.91 0.90
CA THR A 95 -7.11 8.78 0.69
C THR A 95 -6.31 9.77 1.54
N ASN A 96 -5.37 9.25 2.33
CA ASN A 96 -4.56 10.03 3.27
C ASN A 96 -3.05 9.82 3.03
N PRO A 97 -2.47 10.45 2.00
CA PRO A 97 -1.02 10.49 1.80
C PRO A 97 -0.30 11.45 2.76
N ASN A 98 0.76 10.97 3.40
CA ASN A 98 1.67 11.74 4.23
C ASN A 98 3.13 11.51 3.80
N ASN A 99 3.95 12.57 3.84
CA ASN A 99 5.38 12.53 3.50
C ASN A 99 5.64 11.88 2.13
N ILE A 100 5.13 12.50 1.06
CA ILE A 100 5.23 11.94 -0.30
C ILE A 100 5.87 12.92 -1.27
N SER A 101 6.86 12.49 -2.06
CA SER A 101 7.47 13.40 -3.05
C SER A 101 6.53 13.66 -4.24
N ARG A 102 5.86 12.63 -4.76
CA ARG A 102 4.89 12.74 -5.86
C ARG A 102 3.64 11.89 -5.63
N THR A 103 2.48 12.52 -5.63
CA THR A 103 1.19 11.83 -5.45
C THR A 103 0.21 12.08 -6.60
N TYR A 104 -0.40 11.02 -7.09
CA TYR A 104 -1.69 11.03 -7.77
C TYR A 104 -2.73 10.37 -6.85
N ALA A 105 -3.78 11.09 -6.49
CA ALA A 105 -4.85 10.58 -5.64
C ALA A 105 -6.21 10.85 -6.28
N LYS A 106 -7.06 9.81 -6.35
CA LYS A 106 -8.45 9.92 -6.77
C LYS A 106 -9.36 9.38 -5.68
N GLY A 107 -10.31 10.18 -5.22
CA GLY A 107 -11.27 9.73 -4.23
C GLY A 107 -12.18 10.80 -3.67
N ASN A 108 -13.28 10.43 -3.05
CA ASN A 108 -14.28 11.37 -2.53
C ASN A 108 -13.66 12.33 -1.52
N ASN A 109 -12.86 11.82 -0.58
CA ASN A 109 -12.12 12.60 0.40
C ASN A 109 -10.61 12.34 0.25
N THR A 110 -9.84 13.40 0.16
CA THR A 110 -8.37 13.32 0.08
C THR A 110 -7.74 14.28 1.08
N ASN A 111 -7.07 13.77 2.12
CA ASN A 111 -6.33 14.59 3.08
C ASN A 111 -4.82 14.40 2.87
N ARG A 112 -4.07 15.49 2.70
CA ARG A 112 -2.67 15.43 2.28
C ARG A 112 -1.81 16.22 3.24
N ASN A 113 -0.70 15.62 3.66
CA ASN A 113 0.31 16.30 4.49
C ASN A 113 1.72 16.08 3.91
N ASN A 114 2.56 17.11 3.92
CA ASN A 114 3.95 17.06 3.50
C ASN A 114 4.15 16.42 2.11
N ILE A 115 3.57 17.03 1.06
CA ILE A 115 3.66 16.50 -0.31
C ILE A 115 4.28 17.52 -1.26
N SER A 116 5.41 17.19 -1.88
CA SER A 116 6.13 18.11 -2.77
C SER A 116 5.39 18.35 -4.09
N ARG A 117 4.82 17.31 -4.72
CA ARG A 117 4.04 17.42 -5.96
C ARG A 117 2.78 16.58 -5.89
N THR A 118 1.63 17.18 -6.21
CA THR A 118 0.36 16.44 -6.17
C THR A 118 -0.59 16.75 -7.30
N TYR A 119 -1.21 15.69 -7.83
CA TYR A 119 -2.49 15.72 -8.51
C TYR A 119 -3.54 15.02 -7.62
N ALA A 120 -4.65 15.69 -7.31
CA ALA A 120 -5.75 15.11 -6.55
C ALA A 120 -7.09 15.44 -7.22
N LYS A 121 -7.98 14.45 -7.31
CA LYS A 121 -9.34 14.61 -7.83
C LYS A 121 -10.34 13.97 -6.87
N GLY A 122 -11.30 14.74 -6.39
CA GLY A 122 -12.25 14.32 -5.37
C GLY A 122 -13.30 15.38 -5.07
N ASN A 123 -14.32 15.01 -4.29
CA ASN A 123 -15.35 15.94 -3.84
C ASN A 123 -14.78 16.89 -2.76
N ASN A 124 -13.98 16.34 -1.85
CA ASN A 124 -13.30 17.08 -0.78
C ASN A 124 -11.80 16.81 -0.84
N THR A 125 -11.00 17.83 -1.12
CA THR A 125 -9.53 17.72 -1.10
C THR A 125 -8.95 18.71 -0.11
N ASN A 126 -8.46 18.22 1.02
CA ASN A 126 -7.69 19.01 1.97
C ASN A 126 -6.18 18.88 1.70
N ARG A 127 -5.44 19.95 1.96
CA ARG A 127 -3.99 19.99 1.91
C ARG A 127 -3.50 20.76 3.13
N ASN A 128 -2.89 20.04 4.06
CA ASN A 128 -2.11 20.65 5.13
C ASN A 128 -0.66 20.74 4.63
N CYS A 129 -0.21 21.97 4.39
CA CYS A 129 1.20 22.26 4.16
C CYS A 129 1.82 22.64 5.50
N VAL A 130 3.00 22.09 5.81
CA VAL A 130 3.92 22.63 6.80
C VAL A 130 5.05 23.31 6.05
#